data_AF-A0A7V0U457-F1
#
_entry.id   AF-A0A7V0U457-F1
#
_cell.length_a   1.000
_cell.length_b   1.000
_cell.length_c   1.000
_cell.angle_alpha   90.00
_cell.angle_beta   90.00
_cell.angle_gamma   90.00
#
_symmetry.space_group_name_H-M   'P 1'
#
loop_
_entity.id
_entity.type
_entity.pdbx_description
1 polymer ?
#
loop_
_entity_poly.entity_id
_entity_poly.type
_entity_poly.pdbx_seq_one_letter_code
_entity_poly.pdbx_strand_id
1 'polypeptide(L)' 'TGVRVVRLFTGSLSAAEGPAPTYLEMMRYNVGAIVAALEP' A
#
# COMPACT_ATOMS: atom_id res chain seq x y z
N THR A 1 20.49 7.99 1.59
CA THR A 1 20.19 6.82 2.45
C THR A 1 20.15 5.50 1.68
N GLY A 2 20.07 5.45 0.34
CA GLY A 2 20.19 4.18 -0.42
C GLY A 2 19.01 3.21 -0.27
N VAL A 3 17.95 3.62 0.43
CA VAL A 3 16.80 2.77 0.76
C VAL A 3 15.73 2.88 -0.32
N ARG A 4 15.03 1.77 -0.60
CA ARG A 4 13.89 1.70 -1.52
C ARG A 4 12.66 2.37 -0.90
N VAL A 5 12.01 3.26 -1.65
CA VAL A 5 10.74 3.89 -1.26
C VAL A 5 9.57 3.04 -1.75
N VAL A 6 8.61 2.78 -0.85
CA VAL A 6 7.37 2.04 -1.14
C VAL A 6 6.17 2.94 -0.85
N ARG A 7 5.14 2.88 -1.69
CA ARG A 7 3.94 3.71 -1.57
C ARG A 7 2.87 3.03 -0.73
N LEU A 8 2.22 3.80 0.12
CA LEU A 8 1.08 3.39 0.95
C LEU A 8 -0.04 4.43 0.81
N PHE A 9 -1.28 3.98 1.01
CA PHE A 9 -2.44 4.85 1.14
C PHE A 9 -2.66 5.22 2.61
N THR A 10 -2.88 6.50 2.90
CA THR A 10 -3.01 7.00 4.29
C THR A 10 -4.24 7.86 4.47
N GLY A 11 -4.26 9.04 3.83
CA GLY A 11 -5.32 10.04 3.97
C GLY A 11 -6.48 9.88 2.97
N SER A 12 -6.38 8.95 2.03
CA SER A 12 -7.41 8.72 1.01
C SER A 12 -7.36 7.31 0.47
N LEU A 13 -8.52 6.84 0.00
CA LEU A 13 -8.65 5.66 -0.86
C LEU A 13 -8.10 5.97 -2.25
N SER A 14 -7.92 4.93 -3.07
CA SER A 14 -7.70 5.13 -4.50
C SER A 14 -9.00 5.51 -5.22
N ALA A 15 -8.88 5.84 -6.51
CA ALA A 15 -10.04 5.80 -7.42
C ALA A 15 -10.68 4.40 -7.42
N ALA A 16 -11.91 4.30 -7.91
CA ALA A 16 -12.69 3.06 -7.92
C ALA A 16 -11.99 1.91 -8.67
N GLU A 17 -11.22 2.24 -9.72
CA GLU A 17 -10.44 1.30 -10.54
C GLU A 17 -9.02 1.09 -10.01
N GLY A 18 -8.66 1.76 -8.91
CA GLY A 18 -7.35 1.69 -8.28
C GLY A 18 -7.20 0.49 -7.34
N PRO A 19 -6.01 0.32 -6.75
CA PRO A 19 -5.67 -0.86 -5.94
C PRO A 19 -6.26 -0.85 -4.52
N ALA A 20 -6.91 0.24 -4.10
CA ALA A 20 -7.41 0.45 -2.74
C ALA A 20 -8.73 1.26 -2.73
N PRO A 21 -9.78 0.85 -3.47
CA PRO A 21 -11.00 1.65 -3.62
C PRO A 21 -11.92 1.55 -2.39
N THR A 22 -11.67 0.59 -1.50
CA THR A 22 -12.36 0.44 -0.22
C THR A 22 -11.35 0.42 0.92
N TYR A 23 -11.79 0.72 2.15
CA TYR A 23 -10.92 0.70 3.32
C TYR A 23 -10.28 -0.68 3.55
N LEU A 24 -11.03 -1.78 3.36
CA LEU A 24 -10.48 -3.13 3.53
C LEU A 24 -9.43 -3.45 2.47
N GLU A 25 -9.62 -3.02 1.22
CA GLU A 25 -8.62 -3.20 0.17
C GLU A 25 -7.39 -2.31 0.40
N MET A 26 -7.59 -1.08 0.90
CA MET A 26 -6.50 -0.22 1.34
C MET A 26 -5.64 -0.91 2.41
N MET A 27 -6.27 -1.50 3.42
CA MET A 27 -5.55 -2.22 4.47
C MET A 27 -4.80 -3.43 3.91
N ARG A 28 -5.44 -4.23 3.05
CA ARG A 28 -4.80 -5.40 2.41
C ARG A 28 -3.61 -4.98 1.54
N TYR A 29 -3.77 -3.95 0.72
CA TYR A 29 -2.71 -3.40 -0.11
C TYR A 29 -1.53 -2.92 0.74
N ASN A 30 -1.80 -2.08 1.74
CA ASN A 30 -0.75 -1.52 2.58
C ASN A 30 0.03 -2.61 3.34
N VAL A 31 -0.67 -3.58 3.93
CA VAL A 31 -0.02 -4.69 4.64
C VAL A 31 0.83 -5.52 3.68
N GLY A 32 0.29 -5.85 2.49
CA GLY A 32 1.04 -6.60 1.48
C GLY A 32 2.30 -5.84 1.02
N ALA A 33 2.18 -4.54 0.78
CA ALA A 33 3.31 -3.69 0.39
C ALA A 33 4.39 -3.59 1.49
N ILE A 34 3.98 -3.52 2.77
CA ILE A 34 4.91 -3.51 3.90
C ILE A 34 5.62 -4.86 4.03
N VAL A 35 4.89 -5.98 3.99
CA VAL A 35 5.49 -7.32 4.12
C VAL A 35 6.48 -7.57 2.99
N ALA A 36 6.09 -7.35 1.73
CA ALA A 36 6.96 -7.54 0.58
C ALA A 36 8.19 -6.62 0.59
N ALA A 37 8.10 -5.46 1.23
CA ALA A 37 9.25 -4.55 1.36
C ALA A 37 10.30 -5.05 2.36
N LEU A 38 9.89 -5.91 3.30
CA LEU A 38 10.71 -6.44 4.40
C LEU A 38 11.17 -7.89 4.17
N GLU A 39 10.64 -8.56 3.15
CA GLU A 39 11.13 -9.88 2.73
C GLU A 39 12.59 -9.79 2.22
N PRO A 40 13.40 -10.84 2.42
CA PRO A 40 14.84 -10.85 2.10
C PRO A 40 15.18 -10.56 0.63
#